data_AF-A0A642KW76-F1
#
_entry.id   AF-A0A642KW76-F1
#
_cell.length_a   1.000
_cell.length_b   1.000
_cell.length_c   1.000
_cell.angle_alpha   90.00
_cell.angle_beta   90.00
_cell.angle_gamma   90.00
#
_symmetry.space_group_name_H-M   'P 1'
#
loop_
_entity.id
_entity.type
_entity.pdbx_description
1 polymer ?
#
loop_
_entity_poly.entity_id
_entity_poly.type
_entity_poly.pdbx_seq_one_letter_code
_entity_poly.pdbx_strand_id
1 'polypeptide(L)'
;EESLYLANVLKMNDDEMSELKNLFGLKGTEEEVANWFMENYNLRMVVLTAGADYSTVYTPDEVSTLATPKVDVVDTVGAGDAFSAALVMSLLKGQTLREAHECAVKISAFVCSHKGAWPVYE
;
A
#
# COMPACT_ATOMS: atom_id res chain seq x y z
N GLU A 1 -13.89 8.49 -9.88
CA GLU A 1 -14.42 7.15 -10.21
C GLU A 1 -13.85 6.56 -11.50
N GLU A 2 -13.78 7.31 -12.62
CA GLU A 2 -13.27 6.78 -13.89
C GLU A 2 -11.91 6.06 -13.78
N SER A 3 -10.95 6.62 -13.04
CA SER A 3 -9.65 5.98 -12.80
C SER A 3 -9.75 4.63 -12.10
N LEU A 4 -10.75 4.40 -11.24
CA LEU A 4 -10.95 3.13 -10.54
C LEU A 4 -11.40 2.03 -11.51
N TYR A 5 -12.26 2.36 -12.48
CA TYR A 5 -12.68 1.43 -13.53
C TYR A 5 -11.55 1.06 -14.51
N LEU A 6 -10.54 1.91 -14.64
CA LEU A 6 -9.38 1.68 -15.50
C LEU A 6 -8.22 0.97 -14.77
N ALA A 7 -8.26 0.94 -13.44
CA ALA A 7 -7.22 0.34 -12.61
C ALA A 7 -7.48 -1.15 -12.35
N ASN A 8 -6.44 -1.85 -11.92
CA ASN A 8 -6.52 -3.21 -11.38
C ASN A 8 -5.93 -3.32 -9.97
N VAL A 9 -5.27 -2.26 -9.48
CA VAL A 9 -4.71 -2.14 -8.15
C VAL A 9 -5.01 -0.73 -7.66
N LEU A 10 -5.45 -0.61 -6.41
CA LEU A 10 -5.65 0.67 -5.73
C LEU A 10 -4.73 0.73 -4.52
N LYS A 11 -3.97 1.80 -4.37
CA LYS A 11 -3.18 2.08 -3.17
C LYS A 11 -3.66 3.38 -2.57
N MET A 12 -3.79 3.40 -1.25
CA MET A 12 -4.16 4.59 -0.48
C MET A 12 -3.49 4.55 0.89
N ASN A 13 -3.36 5.71 1.53
CA ASN A 13 -3.08 5.81 2.96
C ASN A 13 -4.39 5.83 3.79
N ASP A 14 -4.25 5.87 5.10
CA ASP A 14 -5.35 5.90 6.09
C ASP A 14 -6.21 7.18 6.04
N ASP A 15 -5.60 8.33 5.77
CA ASP A 15 -6.34 9.58 5.54
C ASP A 15 -7.17 9.50 4.24
N GLU A 16 -6.56 9.05 3.14
CA GLU A 16 -7.20 8.86 1.84
C GLU A 16 -8.33 7.81 1.92
N MET A 17 -8.14 6.74 2.69
CA MET A 17 -9.17 5.75 2.97
C MET A 17 -10.36 6.38 3.68
N SER A 18 -10.12 7.27 4.66
CA SER A 18 -11.17 7.98 5.36
C SER A 18 -11.95 8.92 4.44
N GLU A 19 -11.26 9.65 3.57
CA GLU A 19 -11.88 10.50 2.54
C GLU A 19 -12.70 9.69 1.54
N LEU A 20 -12.17 8.57 1.06
CA LEU A 20 -12.88 7.67 0.16
C LEU A 20 -14.12 7.06 0.82
N LYS A 21 -14.06 6.66 2.09
CA LYS A 21 -15.24 6.21 2.83
C LYS A 21 -16.33 7.27 2.85
N ASN A 22 -15.97 8.52 3.10
CA ASN A 22 -16.92 9.62 3.10
C ASN A 22 -17.51 9.87 1.70
N LEU A 23 -16.65 9.90 0.67
CA LEU A 23 -17.04 10.16 -0.71
C LEU A 23 -18.03 9.11 -1.24
N PHE A 24 -17.83 7.84 -0.89
CA PHE A 24 -18.65 6.71 -1.33
C PHE A 24 -19.75 6.32 -0.34
N GLY A 25 -19.87 7.02 0.80
CA GLY A 25 -20.85 6.72 1.84
C GLY A 25 -20.66 5.35 2.50
N LEU A 26 -19.42 4.86 2.55
CA LEU A 26 -19.07 3.54 3.07
C LEU A 26 -18.91 3.55 4.59
N LYS A 27 -19.25 2.41 5.20
CA LYS A 27 -19.08 2.14 6.63
C LYS A 27 -18.40 0.79 6.81
N GLY A 28 -17.85 0.57 8.00
CA GLY A 28 -17.19 -0.68 8.35
C GLY A 28 -15.69 -0.52 8.62
N THR A 29 -15.07 -1.66 8.84
CA THR A 29 -13.63 -1.89 9.00
C THR A 29 -12.87 -1.60 7.71
N GLU A 30 -11.55 -1.49 7.80
CA GLU A 30 -10.68 -1.26 6.64
C GLU A 30 -10.80 -2.39 5.61
N GLU A 31 -10.87 -3.64 6.09
CA GLU A 31 -11.04 -4.82 5.25
C GLU A 31 -12.37 -4.79 4.50
N GLU A 32 -13.47 -4.43 5.17
CA GLU A 32 -14.79 -4.35 4.53
C GLU A 32 -14.82 -3.33 3.38
N VAL A 33 -14.22 -2.14 3.56
CA VAL A 33 -14.19 -1.15 2.47
C VAL A 33 -13.15 -1.49 1.41
N ALA A 34 -12.02 -2.13 1.75
CA ALA A 34 -11.08 -2.66 0.76
C ALA A 34 -11.75 -3.71 -0.14
N ASN A 35 -12.48 -4.66 0.46
CA ASN A 35 -13.26 -5.66 -0.26
C ASN A 35 -14.34 -5.00 -1.13
N TRP A 36 -15.03 -3.99 -0.61
CA TRP A 36 -16.01 -3.23 -1.39
C TRP A 36 -15.38 -2.59 -2.63
N PHE A 37 -14.19 -1.99 -2.54
CA PHE A 37 -13.49 -1.44 -3.69
C PHE A 37 -13.06 -2.53 -4.69
N MET A 38 -12.58 -3.68 -4.21
CA MET A 38 -12.23 -4.81 -5.08
C MET A 38 -13.44 -5.33 -5.85
N GLU A 39 -14.57 -5.52 -5.18
CA GLU A 39 -15.80 -6.03 -5.78
C GLU A 39 -16.43 -5.04 -6.78
N ASN A 40 -16.57 -3.77 -6.39
CA ASN A 40 -17.29 -2.78 -7.21
C ASN A 40 -16.50 -2.32 -8.44
N TYR A 41 -15.16 -2.36 -8.38
CA TYR A 41 -14.30 -1.92 -9.48
C TYR A 41 -13.48 -3.05 -10.10
N ASN A 42 -13.73 -4.30 -9.71
CA ASN A 42 -13.01 -5.49 -10.19
C ASN A 42 -11.48 -5.35 -10.04
N LEU A 43 -11.05 -4.78 -8.91
CA LEU A 43 -9.63 -4.65 -8.59
C LEU A 43 -9.10 -6.00 -8.11
N ARG A 44 -7.86 -6.31 -8.50
CA ARG A 44 -7.14 -7.51 -8.06
C ARG A 44 -6.49 -7.33 -6.69
N MET A 45 -6.30 -6.07 -6.28
CA MET A 45 -5.57 -5.73 -5.06
C MET A 45 -5.94 -4.35 -4.56
N VAL A 46 -6.03 -4.22 -3.24
CA VAL A 46 -6.07 -2.93 -2.53
C VAL A 46 -4.92 -2.89 -1.52
N VAL A 47 -4.17 -1.79 -1.50
CA VAL A 47 -3.06 -1.55 -0.57
C VAL A 47 -3.41 -0.38 0.33
N LEU A 48 -3.34 -0.61 1.65
CA LEU A 48 -3.48 0.41 2.67
C LEU A 48 -2.13 0.63 3.38
N THR A 49 -1.70 1.88 3.50
CA THR A 49 -0.53 2.26 4.30
C THR A 49 -0.93 3.22 5.42
N ALA A 50 -0.82 2.80 6.68
CA ALA A 50 -1.13 3.58 7.87
C ALA A 50 0.17 4.10 8.52
N GLY A 51 0.94 4.86 7.74
CA GLY A 51 2.17 5.53 8.20
C GLY A 51 3.14 4.64 8.98
N ALA A 52 3.44 5.06 10.22
CA ALA A 52 4.41 4.43 11.10
C ALA A 52 3.87 3.18 11.84
N ASP A 53 2.59 2.85 11.68
CA ASP A 53 1.95 1.77 12.41
C ASP A 53 1.98 0.46 11.61
N TYR A 54 1.35 0.44 10.43
CA TYR A 54 1.28 -0.75 9.59
C TYR A 54 0.98 -0.46 8.12
N SER A 55 1.06 -1.51 7.31
CA SER A 55 0.44 -1.59 5.99
C SER A 55 -0.28 -2.92 5.82
N THR A 56 -1.34 -2.92 5.02
CA THR A 56 -2.11 -4.11 4.66
C THR A 56 -2.27 -4.19 3.15
N VAL A 57 -2.03 -5.38 2.58
CA VAL A 57 -2.34 -5.69 1.19
C VAL A 57 -3.47 -6.70 1.16
N TYR A 58 -4.58 -6.31 0.54
CA TYR A 58 -5.78 -7.11 0.35
C TYR A 58 -5.82 -7.65 -1.07
N THR A 59 -6.12 -8.93 -1.22
CA THR A 59 -6.46 -9.59 -2.49
C THR A 59 -7.69 -10.48 -2.25
N PRO A 60 -8.34 -11.00 -3.31
CA PRO A 60 -9.45 -11.94 -3.14
C PRO A 60 -9.10 -13.23 -2.39
N ASP A 61 -7.84 -13.68 -2.49
CA ASP A 61 -7.40 -14.98 -1.98
C ASP A 61 -6.69 -14.89 -0.62
N GLU A 62 -6.06 -13.75 -0.33
CA GLU A 62 -5.24 -13.56 0.86
C GLU A 62 -5.15 -12.09 1.31
N VAL A 63 -4.90 -11.90 2.60
CA VAL A 63 -4.63 -10.61 3.24
C VAL A 63 -3.27 -10.69 3.95
N SER A 64 -2.39 -9.73 3.69
CA SER A 64 -1.12 -9.60 4.41
C SER A 64 -1.03 -8.26 5.11
N THR A 65 -1.00 -8.28 6.44
CA THR A 65 -0.71 -7.11 7.29
C THR A 65 0.69 -7.19 7.88
N LEU A 66 1.38 -6.05 7.91
CA LEU A 66 2.74 -5.89 8.41
C LEU A 66 2.85 -4.62 9.24
N ALA A 67 3.50 -4.72 10.41
CA ALA A 67 3.88 -3.53 11.16
C ALA A 67 4.98 -2.76 10.42
N THR A 68 4.93 -1.44 10.45
CA THR A 68 5.98 -0.60 9.86
C THR A 68 7.23 -0.65 10.74
N PRO A 69 8.42 -0.96 10.19
CA PRO A 69 9.67 -0.94 10.94
C PRO A 69 9.94 0.43 11.55
N LYS A 70 10.37 0.45 12.81
CA LYS A 70 10.85 1.68 13.44
C LYS A 70 12.23 2.03 12.88
N VAL A 71 12.29 3.15 12.17
CA VAL A 71 13.51 3.74 11.62
C VAL A 71 13.61 5.19 12.08
N ASP A 72 14.82 5.74 12.10
CA ASP A 72 15.02 7.17 12.30
C ASP A 72 14.54 7.91 11.05
N VAL A 73 13.31 8.41 11.09
CA VAL A 73 12.69 9.09 9.94
C VAL A 73 13.39 10.43 9.70
N VAL A 74 13.97 10.58 8.50
CA VAL A 74 14.63 11.79 8.02
C VAL A 74 13.72 12.57 7.08
N ASP A 75 13.10 11.88 6.12
CA ASP A 75 12.22 12.46 5.10
C ASP A 75 11.26 11.38 4.58
N THR A 76 9.96 11.66 4.47
CA THR A 76 8.97 10.68 3.99
C THR A 76 8.68 10.80 2.50
N VAL A 77 9.22 11.82 1.84
CA VAL A 77 9.02 12.05 0.40
C VAL A 77 9.51 10.83 -0.39
N GLY A 78 8.66 10.31 -1.27
CA GLY A 78 8.98 9.15 -2.13
C GLY A 78 8.80 7.77 -1.48
N ALA A 79 8.55 7.68 -0.17
CA ALA A 79 8.38 6.38 0.51
C ALA A 79 7.20 5.57 -0.05
N GLY A 80 6.08 6.24 -0.34
CA GLY A 80 4.91 5.61 -0.96
C GLY A 80 5.17 5.12 -2.39
N ASP A 81 5.99 5.84 -3.15
CA ASP A 81 6.39 5.44 -4.51
C ASP A 81 7.33 4.23 -4.45
N ALA A 82 8.30 4.26 -3.54
CA ALA A 82 9.25 3.19 -3.32
C ALA A 82 8.55 1.91 -2.83
N PHE A 83 7.57 2.03 -1.93
CA PHE A 83 6.71 0.91 -1.53
C PHE A 83 6.03 0.29 -2.74
N SER A 84 5.38 1.11 -3.56
CA SER A 84 4.62 0.66 -4.73
C SER A 84 5.53 -0.03 -5.75
N ALA A 85 6.69 0.58 -6.04
CA ALA A 85 7.68 0.04 -6.95
C ALA A 85 8.21 -1.32 -6.45
N ALA A 86 8.60 -1.41 -5.17
CA ALA A 86 9.11 -2.63 -4.58
C ALA A 86 8.06 -3.75 -4.54
N LEU A 87 6.80 -3.45 -4.20
CA LEU A 87 5.70 -4.42 -4.22
C LEU A 87 5.49 -4.97 -5.63
N VAL A 88 5.30 -4.09 -6.62
CA VAL A 88 5.04 -4.49 -8.02
C VAL A 88 6.21 -5.28 -8.59
N MET A 89 7.45 -4.82 -8.38
CA MET A 89 8.63 -5.53 -8.86
C MET A 89 8.79 -6.93 -8.25
N SER A 90 8.45 -7.08 -6.98
CA SER A 90 8.52 -8.37 -6.28
C SER A 90 7.48 -9.36 -6.81
N LEU A 91 6.25 -8.91 -6.99
CA LEU A 91 5.17 -9.72 -7.59
C LEU A 91 5.50 -10.13 -9.03
N LEU A 92 6.03 -9.20 -9.85
CA LEU A 92 6.43 -9.49 -11.23
C LEU A 92 7.60 -10.50 -11.31
N LYS A 93 8.40 -10.63 -10.25
CA LYS A 93 9.45 -11.66 -10.13
C LYS A 93 8.91 -13.02 -9.66
N GLY A 94 7.60 -13.14 -9.43
CA GLY A 94 6.96 -14.38 -8.99
C GLY A 94 7.10 -14.65 -7.49
N GLN A 95 7.45 -13.64 -6.68
CA GLN A 95 7.45 -13.77 -5.23
C GLN A 95 6.02 -13.86 -4.70
N THR A 96 5.85 -14.48 -3.53
CA THR A 96 4.54 -14.53 -2.86
C THR A 96 4.11 -13.13 -2.42
N LEU A 97 2.80 -12.92 -2.21
CA LEU A 97 2.29 -11.63 -1.72
C LEU A 97 2.98 -11.21 -0.42
N ARG A 98 3.20 -12.17 0.48
CA ARG A 98 3.89 -11.92 1.74
C ARG A 98 5.31 -11.42 1.53
N GLU A 99 6.11 -12.12 0.72
CA GLU A 99 7.50 -11.71 0.43
C GLU A 99 7.55 -10.34 -0.27
N ALA A 100 6.63 -10.10 -1.21
CA ALA A 100 6.52 -8.83 -1.91
C ALA A 100 6.16 -7.68 -0.97
N HIS A 101 5.22 -7.91 -0.06
CA HIS A 101 4.83 -6.92 0.94
C HIS A 101 5.97 -6.66 1.94
N GLU A 102 6.69 -7.68 2.39
CA GLU A 102 7.87 -7.50 3.25
C GLU A 102 8.98 -6.69 2.55
N CYS A 103 9.21 -6.94 1.26
CA CYS A 103 10.14 -6.14 0.47
C CYS A 103 9.69 -4.67 0.37
N ALA A 104 8.41 -4.43 0.08
CA ALA A 104 7.85 -3.09 -0.02
C ALA A 104 7.99 -2.29 1.27
N VAL A 105 7.68 -2.92 2.41
CA VAL A 105 7.82 -2.31 3.73
C VAL A 105 9.28 -1.96 4.02
N LYS A 106 10.22 -2.88 3.77
CA LYS A 106 11.66 -2.63 4.00
C LYS A 106 12.20 -1.49 3.14
N ILE A 107 11.86 -1.46 1.87
CA ILE A 107 12.31 -0.41 0.94
C ILE A 107 11.71 0.94 1.32
N SER A 108 10.42 0.98 1.66
CA SER A 108 9.76 2.21 2.14
C SER A 108 10.45 2.76 3.40
N ALA A 109 10.71 1.91 4.39
CA ALA A 109 11.40 2.31 5.62
C ALA A 109 12.83 2.81 5.34
N PHE A 110 13.56 2.15 4.43
CA PHE A 110 14.88 2.61 3.99
C PHE A 110 14.81 4.01 3.38
N VAL A 111 13.87 4.26 2.46
CA VAL A 111 13.68 5.59 1.87
C VAL A 111 13.35 6.63 2.95
N CYS A 112 12.49 6.30 3.91
CA CYS A 112 12.17 7.19 5.03
C CYS A 112 13.38 7.61 5.88
N SER A 113 14.43 6.78 5.92
CA SER A 113 15.65 7.06 6.68
C SER A 113 16.68 7.91 5.94
N HIS A 114 16.39 8.33 4.72
CA HIS A 114 17.27 9.15 3.88
C HIS A 114 16.59 10.47 3.50
N LYS A 115 17.39 11.44 3.05
CA LYS A 115 16.87 12.73 2.59
C LYS A 115 16.46 12.66 1.12
N GLY A 116 15.26 13.11 0.79
CA GLY A 116 14.71 13.16 -0.57
C GLY A 116 14.20 11.81 -1.09
N ALA A 117 13.53 11.84 -2.25
CA ALA A 117 12.76 10.71 -2.79
C ALA A 117 13.59 9.54 -3.34
N TRP A 118 14.85 9.78 -3.72
CA TRP A 118 15.68 8.81 -4.46
C TRP A 118 17.05 8.66 -3.79
N PRO A 119 17.15 7.88 -2.69
CA PRO A 119 18.43 7.56 -2.08
C PRO A 119 19.27 6.63 -2.96
N VAL A 120 20.57 6.62 -2.71
CA VAL A 120 21.46 5.61 -3.31
C VAL A 120 21.25 4.30 -2.56
N TYR A 121 20.91 3.24 -3.31
CA TYR A 121 20.81 1.88 -2.78
C TYR A 121 22.20 1.23 -2.89
N GLU A 122 22.73 0.71 -1.78
CA GLU A 122 24.00 -0.04 -1.74
C GLU A 122 23.81 -1.54 -1.98
#